data_AF-A0A2Y9AQX1-F1
#
_entry.id   AF-A0A2Y9AQX1-F1
#
_cell.length_a   1.000
_cell.length_b   1.000
_cell.length_c   1.000
_cell.angle_alpha   90.00
_cell.angle_beta   90.00
_cell.angle_gamma   90.00
#
_symmetry.space_group_name_H-M   'P 1'
#
loop_
_entity.id
_entity.type
_entity.pdbx_description
1 polymer ?
#
loop_
_entity_poly.entity_id
_entity_poly.type
_entity_poly.pdbx_seq_one_letter_code
_entity_poly.pdbx_strand_id
1 'polypeptide(L)'
;MSPSLDTVFAALADPTRRAILSMLLEDDMAVTDVAEGFDISLAAISKHLAALDRAGLIARERRGRVVWCKLQPDALRAASVWMQSFGQFDGPDLDALESLLARIEEPTDVLAELLAAERGIWDALVAGDAEADRAALHSDFLGLYPDGYADRDDHVGQLAQGPTIASYAIESPRASAPGDGLGLLSYRARFTRPGRPEEAMWVTSLWRRTPDGWLNLFSQDTPAA
;
A
#
# COMPACT_ATOMS: atom_id res chain seq x y z
N MET A 1 3.22 -41.56 9.52
CA MET A 1 4.43 -41.73 8.69
C MET A 1 4.43 -40.61 7.68
N SER A 2 5.47 -39.78 7.65
CA SER A 2 5.63 -38.78 6.60
C SER A 2 5.77 -39.51 5.25
N PRO A 3 5.07 -39.10 4.19
CA PRO A 3 5.21 -39.72 2.87
C PRO A 3 6.67 -39.62 2.40
N SER A 4 7.17 -40.67 1.75
CA SER A 4 8.52 -40.62 1.17
C SER A 4 8.55 -39.61 0.02
N LEU A 5 9.68 -38.92 -0.14
CA LEU A 5 9.91 -37.98 -1.26
C LEU A 5 9.62 -38.64 -2.61
N ASP A 6 10.01 -39.90 -2.79
CA ASP A 6 9.74 -40.67 -4.00
C ASP A 6 8.24 -40.74 -4.33
N THR A 7 7.41 -40.97 -3.32
CA THR A 7 5.95 -41.07 -3.51
C THR A 7 5.36 -39.71 -3.88
N VAL A 8 5.87 -38.63 -3.28
CA VAL A 8 5.47 -37.26 -3.58
C VAL A 8 5.86 -36.89 -5.02
N PHE A 9 7.12 -37.07 -5.42
CA PHE A 9 7.57 -36.74 -6.76
C PHE A 9 6.91 -37.62 -7.83
N ALA A 10 6.74 -38.91 -7.58
CA ALA A 10 5.99 -39.79 -8.48
C ALA A 10 4.53 -39.33 -8.62
N ALA A 11 3.89 -38.87 -7.54
CA ALA A 11 2.55 -38.30 -7.60
C ALA A 11 2.54 -36.98 -8.39
N LEU A 12 3.50 -36.09 -8.20
CA LEU A 12 3.57 -34.80 -8.90
C LEU A 12 4.01 -34.91 -10.38
N ALA A 13 4.61 -36.02 -10.81
CA ALA A 13 5.07 -36.20 -12.19
C ALA A 13 3.94 -36.17 -13.24
N ASP A 14 2.70 -36.45 -12.84
CA ASP A 14 1.54 -36.55 -13.73
C ASP A 14 0.75 -35.23 -13.80
N PRO A 15 0.48 -34.71 -15.00
CA PRO A 15 -0.19 -33.42 -15.18
C PRO A 15 -1.62 -33.41 -14.65
N THR A 16 -2.37 -34.52 -14.77
CA THR A 16 -3.74 -34.63 -14.24
C THR A 16 -3.72 -34.52 -12.72
N ARG A 17 -2.76 -35.19 -12.05
CA ARG A 17 -2.60 -35.06 -10.59
C ARG A 17 -2.25 -33.65 -10.15
N ARG A 18 -1.40 -32.93 -10.91
CA ARG A 18 -1.11 -31.51 -10.63
C ARG A 18 -2.34 -30.63 -10.82
N ALA A 19 -3.12 -30.86 -11.87
CA ALA A 19 -4.36 -30.14 -12.12
C ALA A 19 -5.40 -30.36 -11.00
N ILE A 20 -5.56 -31.60 -10.53
CA ILE A 20 -6.42 -31.91 -9.37
C ILE A 20 -5.97 -31.13 -8.13
N LEU A 21 -4.66 -31.09 -7.84
CA LEU A 21 -4.13 -30.32 -6.72
C LEU A 21 -4.41 -28.82 -6.86
N SER A 22 -4.29 -28.28 -8.08
CA SER A 22 -4.63 -26.87 -8.36
C SER A 22 -6.11 -26.57 -8.11
N MET A 23 -7.02 -27.46 -8.47
CA MET A 23 -8.45 -27.30 -8.15
C MET A 23 -8.70 -27.28 -6.64
N LEU A 24 -8.00 -28.15 -5.90
CA LEU A 24 -8.12 -28.27 -4.44
C LEU A 24 -7.39 -27.17 -3.65
N LEU A 25 -6.66 -26.26 -4.32
CA LEU A 25 -6.09 -25.07 -3.67
C LEU A 25 -7.17 -24.02 -3.37
N GLU A 26 -8.23 -23.99 -4.17
CA GLU A 26 -9.31 -23.02 -4.02
C GLU A 26 -10.32 -23.47 -2.95
N ASP A 27 -10.73 -24.74 -2.98
CA ASP A 27 -11.70 -25.29 -2.01
C ASP A 27 -11.59 -26.83 -1.85
N ASP A 28 -12.11 -27.34 -0.73
CA ASP A 28 -12.43 -28.77 -0.57
C ASP A 28 -13.48 -29.17 -1.60
N MET A 29 -13.28 -30.28 -2.34
CA MET A 29 -14.22 -30.69 -3.39
C MET A 29 -14.73 -32.13 -3.19
N ALA A 30 -15.94 -32.42 -3.68
CA ALA A 30 -16.38 -33.80 -3.80
C ALA A 30 -15.64 -34.50 -4.96
N VAL A 31 -15.41 -35.80 -4.82
CA VAL A 31 -14.74 -36.63 -5.85
C VAL A 31 -15.46 -36.57 -7.20
N THR A 32 -16.79 -36.45 -7.18
CA THR A 32 -17.61 -36.29 -8.39
C THR A 32 -17.32 -34.98 -9.09
N ASP A 33 -17.23 -33.89 -8.32
CA ASP A 33 -17.05 -32.53 -8.85
C ASP A 33 -15.63 -32.36 -9.39
N VAL A 34 -14.64 -33.01 -8.74
CA VAL A 34 -13.28 -33.12 -9.30
C VAL A 34 -13.31 -33.85 -10.64
N ALA A 35 -14.10 -34.92 -10.77
CA ALA A 35 -14.15 -35.71 -12.00
C ALA A 35 -14.81 -34.95 -13.16
N GLU A 36 -15.76 -34.05 -12.89
CA GLU A 36 -16.40 -33.19 -13.91
C GLU A 36 -15.39 -32.26 -14.61
N GLY A 37 -14.28 -31.93 -13.96
CA GLY A 37 -13.20 -31.12 -14.54
C GLY A 37 -12.34 -31.83 -15.59
N PHE A 38 -12.55 -33.13 -15.85
CA PHE A 38 -11.69 -33.91 -16.75
C PHE A 38 -12.49 -34.80 -17.71
N ASP A 39 -12.01 -34.90 -18.95
CA ASP A 39 -12.59 -35.79 -19.97
C ASP A 39 -12.05 -37.23 -19.85
N ILE A 40 -12.14 -37.81 -18.64
CA ILE A 40 -11.77 -39.20 -18.37
C ILE A 40 -12.77 -39.85 -17.40
N SER A 41 -12.77 -41.18 -17.34
CA SER A 41 -13.69 -41.89 -16.44
C SER A 41 -13.47 -41.57 -14.95
N LEU A 42 -14.55 -41.62 -14.17
CA LEU A 42 -14.52 -41.50 -12.71
C LEU A 42 -13.56 -42.53 -12.05
N ALA A 43 -13.44 -43.73 -12.64
CA ALA A 43 -12.51 -44.75 -12.18
C ALA A 43 -11.05 -44.33 -12.36
N ALA A 44 -10.73 -43.65 -13.47
CA ALA A 44 -9.40 -43.08 -13.71
C ALA A 44 -9.10 -41.96 -12.71
N ILE A 45 -10.02 -41.01 -12.51
CA ILE A 45 -9.89 -39.93 -11.50
C ILE A 45 -9.71 -40.51 -10.10
N SER A 46 -10.49 -41.53 -9.73
CA SER A 46 -10.37 -42.21 -8.43
C SER A 46 -8.97 -42.81 -8.22
N LYS A 47 -8.33 -43.30 -9.29
CA LYS A 47 -6.94 -43.80 -9.24
C LYS A 47 -5.94 -42.66 -9.03
N HIS A 48 -6.13 -41.50 -9.68
CA HIS A 48 -5.31 -40.31 -9.44
C HIS A 48 -5.44 -39.83 -7.99
N LEU A 49 -6.67 -39.72 -7.46
CA LEU A 49 -6.94 -39.33 -6.08
C LEU A 49 -6.35 -40.32 -5.07
N ALA A 50 -6.44 -41.62 -5.33
CA ALA A 50 -5.82 -42.63 -4.48
C ALA A 50 -4.28 -42.53 -4.45
N ALA A 51 -3.65 -42.15 -5.57
CA ALA A 51 -2.21 -41.92 -5.62
C ALA A 51 -1.80 -40.65 -4.83
N LEU A 52 -2.57 -39.56 -4.97
CA LEU A 52 -2.37 -38.33 -4.21
C LEU A 52 -2.54 -38.55 -2.70
N ASP A 53 -3.57 -39.31 -2.29
CA ASP A 53 -3.83 -39.66 -0.89
C ASP A 53 -2.72 -40.54 -0.31
N ARG A 54 -2.22 -41.52 -1.09
CA ARG A 54 -1.07 -42.34 -0.68
C ARG A 54 0.22 -41.52 -0.54
N ALA A 55 0.38 -40.49 -1.38
CA ALA A 55 1.47 -39.52 -1.27
C ALA A 55 1.26 -38.51 -0.14
N GLY A 56 0.13 -38.58 0.58
CA GLY A 56 -0.22 -37.65 1.65
C GLY A 56 -0.53 -36.23 1.16
N LEU A 57 -0.66 -36.01 -0.16
CA LEU A 57 -0.90 -34.68 -0.76
C LEU A 57 -2.34 -34.20 -0.59
N ILE A 58 -3.26 -35.14 -0.44
CA ILE A 58 -4.66 -34.88 -0.12
C ILE A 58 -5.10 -35.79 1.03
N ALA A 59 -6.19 -35.41 1.68
CA ALA A 59 -6.94 -36.31 2.55
C ALA A 59 -8.33 -36.52 1.97
N ARG A 60 -8.84 -37.75 2.12
CA ARG A 60 -10.21 -38.11 1.74
C ARG A 60 -11.08 -38.28 2.98
N GLU A 61 -12.24 -37.64 2.97
CA GLU A 61 -13.20 -37.70 4.06
C GLU A 61 -14.59 -38.06 3.51
N ARG A 62 -15.26 -39.03 4.13
CA ARG A 62 -16.64 -39.37 3.75
C ARG A 62 -17.62 -38.53 4.55
N ARG A 63 -18.33 -37.62 3.88
CA ARG A 63 -19.42 -36.81 4.44
C ARG A 63 -20.75 -37.39 3.96
N GLY A 64 -21.34 -38.27 4.77
CA GLY A 64 -22.56 -39.00 4.42
C GLY A 64 -22.36 -39.99 3.26
N ARG A 65 -23.02 -39.75 2.12
CA ARG A 65 -22.88 -40.58 0.90
C ARG A 65 -21.80 -40.08 -0.07
N VAL A 66 -21.24 -38.90 0.18
CA VAL A 66 -20.28 -38.24 -0.71
C VAL A 66 -18.87 -38.34 -0.11
N VAL A 67 -17.87 -38.59 -0.95
CA VAL A 67 -16.46 -38.55 -0.56
C VAL A 67 -15.89 -37.21 -1.01
N TRP A 68 -15.33 -36.49 -0.05
CA TRP A 68 -14.67 -35.21 -0.23
C TRP A 68 -13.16 -35.40 -0.21
N CYS A 69 -12.45 -34.58 -0.97
CA CYS A 69 -11.01 -34.49 -0.95
C CYS A 69 -10.59 -33.06 -0.62
N LYS A 70 -9.53 -32.96 0.16
CA LYS A 70 -8.91 -31.70 0.56
C LYS A 70 -7.41 -31.76 0.46
N LEU A 71 -6.77 -30.65 0.13
CA LEU A 71 -5.32 -30.54 0.13
C LEU A 71 -4.77 -30.75 1.55
N GLN A 72 -3.59 -31.34 1.67
CA GLN A 72 -2.86 -31.42 2.93
C GLN A 72 -1.78 -30.32 2.96
N PRO A 73 -1.91 -29.28 3.80
CA PRO A 73 -1.03 -28.11 3.79
C PRO A 73 0.45 -28.44 3.98
N ASP A 74 0.72 -29.50 4.72
CA ASP A 74 2.06 -29.89 5.16
C ASP A 74 2.75 -30.89 4.24
N ALA A 75 2.01 -31.44 3.26
CA ALA A 75 2.47 -32.59 2.49
C ALA A 75 3.67 -32.30 1.58
N LEU A 76 3.79 -31.05 1.13
CA LEU A 76 4.90 -30.62 0.27
C LEU A 76 6.10 -30.11 1.05
N ARG A 77 6.03 -29.99 2.38
CA ARG A 77 7.11 -29.40 3.19
C ARG A 77 8.44 -30.14 3.02
N ALA A 78 8.42 -31.46 3.13
CA ALA A 78 9.64 -32.27 2.99
C ALA A 78 10.25 -32.15 1.58
N ALA A 79 9.41 -32.14 0.53
CA ALA A 79 9.85 -31.95 -0.85
C ALA A 79 10.42 -30.54 -1.07
N SER A 80 9.79 -29.51 -0.53
CA SER A 80 10.26 -28.13 -0.58
C SER A 80 11.62 -27.96 0.08
N VAL A 81 11.81 -28.47 1.31
CA VAL A 81 13.10 -28.44 2.03
C VAL A 81 14.18 -29.18 1.26
N TRP A 82 13.85 -30.35 0.69
CA TRP A 82 14.79 -31.09 -0.14
C TRP A 82 15.20 -30.31 -1.40
N MET A 83 14.24 -29.70 -2.11
CA MET A 83 14.55 -28.88 -3.29
C MET A 83 15.39 -27.64 -2.94
N GLN A 84 15.12 -26.99 -1.81
CA GLN A 84 15.90 -25.84 -1.30
C GLN A 84 17.35 -26.23 -0.99
N SER A 85 17.63 -27.48 -0.61
CA SER A 85 19.00 -27.94 -0.34
C SER A 85 19.94 -27.90 -1.55
N PHE A 86 19.39 -27.76 -2.76
CA PHE A 86 20.15 -27.62 -4.01
C PHE A 86 20.33 -26.16 -4.46
N GLY A 87 19.96 -25.17 -3.64
CA GLY A 87 20.17 -23.75 -3.93
C GLY A 87 19.32 -23.21 -5.09
N GLN A 88 18.17 -23.82 -5.36
CA GLN A 88 17.29 -23.53 -6.51
C GLN A 88 15.89 -23.03 -6.12
N PHE A 89 15.72 -22.56 -4.89
CA PHE A 89 14.55 -21.80 -4.47
C PHE A 89 15.03 -20.78 -3.45
N ASP A 90 15.44 -19.61 -3.92
CA ASP A 90 15.33 -18.44 -3.06
C ASP A 90 13.83 -18.35 -2.74
N GLY A 91 13.48 -18.33 -1.45
CA GLY A 91 12.15 -17.92 -1.04
C GLY A 91 11.86 -16.51 -1.57
N PRO A 92 10.68 -15.91 -1.29
CA PRO A 92 10.58 -14.46 -1.42
C PRO A 92 11.82 -13.87 -0.74
N ASP A 93 12.58 -13.07 -1.48
CA ASP A 93 13.81 -12.46 -0.99
C ASP A 93 13.40 -11.57 0.18
N LEU A 94 13.49 -12.14 1.38
CA LEU A 94 13.04 -11.48 2.59
C LEU A 94 13.94 -10.29 2.87
N ASP A 95 15.18 -10.27 2.36
CA ASP A 95 16.08 -9.12 2.45
C ASP A 95 15.64 -8.03 1.46
N ALA A 96 15.16 -8.38 0.25
CA ALA A 96 14.55 -7.42 -0.67
C ALA A 96 13.17 -6.94 -0.20
N LEU A 97 12.39 -7.79 0.46
CA LEU A 97 11.13 -7.40 1.11
C LEU A 97 11.42 -6.54 2.34
N GLU A 98 12.40 -6.87 3.16
CA GLU A 98 12.88 -6.02 4.27
C GLU A 98 13.46 -4.72 3.73
N SER A 99 14.15 -4.71 2.60
CA SER A 99 14.63 -3.49 1.95
C SER A 99 13.48 -2.67 1.33
N LEU A 100 12.44 -3.33 0.84
CA LEU A 100 11.22 -2.69 0.34
C LEU A 100 10.39 -2.13 1.51
N LEU A 101 10.22 -2.90 2.58
CA LEU A 101 9.55 -2.51 3.81
C LEU A 101 10.35 -1.41 4.50
N ALA A 102 11.67 -1.50 4.60
CA ALA A 102 12.54 -0.42 5.05
C ALA A 102 12.45 0.79 4.12
N ARG A 103 12.25 0.65 2.80
CA ARG A 103 11.94 1.80 1.93
C ARG A 103 10.54 2.38 2.15
N ILE A 104 9.62 1.61 2.73
CA ILE A 104 8.27 2.04 3.13
C ILE A 104 8.28 2.54 4.60
N GLU A 105 9.27 2.10 5.41
CA GLU A 105 9.45 2.35 6.84
C GLU A 105 10.66 3.27 7.15
N GLU A 106 11.39 3.75 6.14
CA GLU A 106 12.41 4.80 6.30
C GLU A 106 11.65 6.09 6.61
N PRO A 107 11.65 6.54 7.88
CA PRO A 107 10.93 7.72 8.27
C PRO A 107 11.84 8.91 7.99
N THR A 108 11.79 9.42 6.76
CA THR A 108 11.30 10.79 6.70
C THR A 108 9.80 10.64 6.82
N ASP A 109 9.27 10.88 8.02
CA ASP A 109 7.83 11.02 8.22
C ASP A 109 7.41 12.21 7.34
N VAL A 110 7.09 11.92 6.07
CA VAL A 110 6.77 12.92 5.05
C VAL A 110 5.62 13.76 5.55
N LEU A 111 4.70 13.18 6.34
CA LEU A 111 3.67 13.93 7.02
C LEU A 111 4.29 14.92 8.01
N ALA A 112 5.17 14.50 8.92
CA ALA A 112 5.82 15.42 9.86
C ALA A 112 6.66 16.51 9.17
N GLU A 113 7.41 16.17 8.13
CA GLU A 113 8.24 17.12 7.38
C GLU A 113 7.40 18.13 6.60
N LEU A 114 6.40 17.67 5.85
CA LEU A 114 5.48 18.56 5.14
C LEU A 114 4.67 19.40 6.11
N LEU A 115 4.26 18.86 7.25
CA LEU A 115 3.60 19.63 8.31
C LEU A 115 4.52 20.67 8.92
N ALA A 116 5.82 20.40 9.07
CA ALA A 116 6.77 21.38 9.56
C ALA A 116 6.96 22.52 8.54
N ALA A 117 7.07 22.18 7.25
CA ALA A 117 7.17 23.16 6.17
C ALA A 117 5.90 24.01 6.04
N GLU A 118 4.73 23.37 6.09
CA GLU A 118 3.42 24.03 6.06
C GLU A 118 3.23 24.96 7.27
N ARG A 119 3.62 24.53 8.48
CA ARG A 119 3.62 25.41 9.66
C ARG A 119 4.54 26.62 9.47
N GLY A 120 5.67 26.47 8.80
CA GLY A 120 6.56 27.58 8.47
C GLY A 120 5.86 28.69 7.66
N ILE A 121 5.02 28.30 6.69
CA ILE A 121 4.18 29.25 5.93
C ILE A 121 3.17 29.92 6.87
N TRP A 122 2.41 29.15 7.65
CA TRP A 122 1.42 29.72 8.58
C TRP A 122 2.03 30.65 9.62
N ASP A 123 3.20 30.29 10.16
CA ASP A 123 3.94 31.11 11.13
C ASP A 123 4.40 32.42 10.48
N ALA A 124 4.82 32.40 9.22
CA ALA A 124 5.15 33.60 8.45
C ALA A 124 3.91 34.50 8.24
N LEU A 125 2.74 33.92 7.92
CA LEU A 125 1.48 34.67 7.79
C LEU A 125 1.03 35.31 9.12
N VAL A 126 1.29 34.63 10.25
CA VAL A 126 1.03 35.15 11.61
C VAL A 126 2.01 36.24 12.00
N ALA A 127 3.29 36.09 11.64
CA ALA A 127 4.32 37.08 11.92
C ALA A 127 4.26 38.30 10.99
N GLY A 128 3.63 38.18 9.82
CA GLY A 128 3.71 39.18 8.76
C GLY A 128 5.07 39.16 8.06
N ASP A 129 5.75 38.01 8.04
CA ASP A 129 7.11 37.87 7.52
C ASP A 129 7.08 37.42 6.04
N ALA A 130 7.10 38.41 5.16
CA ALA A 130 7.10 38.19 3.71
C ALA A 130 8.36 37.49 3.19
N GLU A 131 9.49 37.59 3.89
CA GLU A 131 10.75 36.94 3.48
C GLU A 131 10.70 35.45 3.80
N ALA A 132 10.27 35.10 5.01
CA ALA A 132 10.07 33.71 5.42
C ALA A 132 9.01 33.00 4.56
N ASP A 133 7.89 33.68 4.30
CA ASP A 133 6.82 33.17 3.43
C ASP A 133 7.37 32.87 2.02
N ARG A 134 8.04 33.85 1.40
CA ARG A 134 8.65 33.69 0.08
C ARG A 134 9.69 32.56 0.03
N ALA A 135 10.47 32.36 1.08
CA ALA A 135 11.49 31.32 1.16
C ALA A 135 10.88 29.90 1.19
N ALA A 136 9.65 29.76 1.68
CA ALA A 136 8.92 28.48 1.69
C ALA A 136 8.24 28.14 0.35
N LEU A 137 8.14 29.11 -0.57
CA LEU A 137 7.48 28.95 -1.87
C LEU A 137 8.48 28.70 -3.01
N HIS A 138 8.20 27.69 -3.83
CA HIS A 138 8.94 27.45 -5.07
C HIS A 138 8.77 28.64 -6.04
N SER A 139 9.77 28.89 -6.91
CA SER A 139 9.70 30.00 -7.89
C SER A 139 8.48 29.94 -8.81
N ASP A 140 8.05 28.72 -9.11
CA ASP A 140 6.90 28.41 -9.99
C ASP A 140 5.61 28.16 -9.18
N PHE A 141 5.51 28.71 -7.97
CA PHE A 141 4.33 28.53 -7.11
C PHE A 141 3.04 29.00 -7.78
N LEU A 142 1.97 28.22 -7.59
CA LEU A 142 0.61 28.56 -8.02
C LEU A 142 -0.40 28.36 -6.88
N GLY A 143 -1.04 29.44 -6.45
CA GLY A 143 -2.17 29.43 -5.53
C GLY A 143 -3.50 29.39 -6.28
N LEU A 144 -4.45 28.59 -5.79
CA LEU A 144 -5.85 28.60 -6.19
C LEU A 144 -6.75 28.86 -4.97
N TYR A 145 -7.36 30.03 -4.95
CA TYR A 145 -8.18 30.53 -3.85
C TYR A 145 -9.62 30.80 -4.32
N PRO A 146 -10.59 30.97 -3.40
CA PRO A 146 -11.98 31.22 -3.77
C PRO A 146 -12.19 32.46 -4.67
N ASP A 147 -11.28 33.42 -4.60
CA ASP A 147 -11.31 34.69 -5.33
C ASP A 147 -10.42 34.71 -6.59
N GLY A 148 -9.62 33.67 -6.84
CA GLY A 148 -8.84 33.56 -8.08
C GLY A 148 -7.53 32.78 -7.94
N TYR A 149 -6.61 33.08 -8.86
CA TYR A 149 -5.25 32.53 -8.86
C TYR A 149 -4.27 33.56 -8.31
N ALA A 150 -3.22 33.09 -7.66
CA ALA A 150 -2.10 33.92 -7.22
C ALA A 150 -0.79 33.23 -7.60
N ASP A 151 0.14 33.96 -8.19
CA ASP A 151 1.52 33.48 -8.28
C ASP A 151 2.28 33.72 -6.96
N ARG A 152 3.58 33.44 -6.94
CA ARG A 152 4.42 33.63 -5.75
C ARG A 152 4.45 35.08 -5.28
N ASP A 153 4.49 36.04 -6.20
CA ASP A 153 4.59 37.45 -5.86
C ASP A 153 3.25 37.98 -5.35
N ASP A 154 2.14 37.57 -5.97
CA ASP A 154 0.78 37.86 -5.51
C ASP A 154 0.55 37.29 -4.10
N HIS A 155 0.92 36.03 -3.85
CA HIS A 155 0.75 35.38 -2.56
C HIS A 155 1.51 36.11 -1.45
N VAL A 156 2.82 36.37 -1.65
CA VAL A 156 3.65 37.07 -0.66
C VAL A 156 3.19 38.52 -0.47
N GLY A 157 2.68 39.15 -1.55
CA GLY A 157 2.18 40.52 -1.53
C GLY A 157 1.05 40.77 -0.54
N GLN A 158 0.31 39.73 -0.12
CA GLN A 158 -0.74 39.85 0.90
C GLN A 158 -0.22 40.39 2.24
N LEU A 159 1.06 40.13 2.56
CA LEU A 159 1.70 40.55 3.81
C LEU A 159 2.22 41.99 3.79
N ALA A 160 2.06 42.72 2.68
CA ALA A 160 2.55 44.10 2.55
C ALA A 160 1.99 45.07 3.60
N GLN A 161 0.84 44.75 4.20
CA GLN A 161 0.18 45.56 5.23
C GLN A 161 0.30 44.94 6.63
N GLY A 162 1.16 43.94 6.81
CA GLY A 162 1.36 43.21 8.06
C GLY A 162 0.69 41.82 8.07
N PRO A 163 0.53 41.21 9.26
CA PRO A 163 -0.03 39.86 9.40
C PRO A 163 -1.45 39.73 8.83
N THR A 164 -1.68 38.69 8.02
CA THR A 164 -3.02 38.36 7.49
C THR A 164 -3.75 37.33 8.33
N ILE A 165 -3.03 36.62 9.19
CA ILE A 165 -3.54 35.61 10.13
C ILE A 165 -3.18 36.02 11.55
N ALA A 166 -4.09 35.83 12.51
CA ALA A 166 -3.85 36.08 13.93
C ALA A 166 -3.54 34.78 14.70
N SER A 167 -4.21 33.68 14.35
CA SER A 167 -3.94 32.35 14.91
C SER A 167 -4.39 31.27 13.94
N TYR A 168 -3.82 30.07 14.03
CA TYR A 168 -4.24 28.91 13.24
C TYR A 168 -4.11 27.59 14.02
N ALA A 169 -4.80 26.57 13.52
CA ALA A 169 -4.68 25.18 13.93
C ALA A 169 -4.83 24.28 12.70
N ILE A 170 -3.94 23.30 12.56
CA ILE A 170 -3.97 22.27 11.52
C ILE A 170 -4.62 21.01 12.10
N GLU A 171 -5.69 20.53 11.47
CA GLU A 171 -6.46 19.37 11.92
C GLU A 171 -6.49 18.26 10.88
N SER A 172 -6.48 17.02 11.38
CA SER A 172 -6.60 15.79 10.58
C SER A 172 -5.68 15.73 9.35
N PRO A 173 -4.38 16.08 9.48
CA PRO A 173 -3.51 16.17 8.33
C PRO A 173 -3.25 14.79 7.73
N ARG A 174 -3.18 14.75 6.40
CA ARG A 174 -2.86 13.56 5.61
C ARG A 174 -1.81 13.93 4.59
N ALA A 175 -0.77 13.11 4.48
CA ALA A 175 0.25 13.27 3.47
C ALA A 175 0.31 12.04 2.56
N SER A 176 0.76 12.27 1.33
CA SER A 176 1.12 11.24 0.37
C SER A 176 2.40 11.66 -0.34
N ALA A 177 3.31 10.72 -0.58
CA ALA A 177 4.52 10.95 -1.36
C ALA A 177 4.39 10.17 -2.69
N PRO A 178 3.82 10.78 -3.75
CA PRO A 178 3.52 10.06 -5.00
C PRO A 178 4.77 9.62 -5.79
N GLY A 179 5.97 9.94 -5.32
CA GLY A 179 7.24 9.67 -6.00
C GLY A 179 7.92 10.96 -6.47
N ASP A 180 9.09 10.84 -7.11
CA ASP A 180 9.79 11.94 -7.79
C ASP A 180 10.11 13.17 -6.93
N GLY A 181 10.32 12.97 -5.62
CA GLY A 181 10.58 14.06 -4.69
C GLY A 181 9.38 15.01 -4.53
N LEU A 182 8.17 14.55 -4.83
CA LEU A 182 6.93 15.28 -4.58
C LEU A 182 6.27 14.83 -3.28
N GLY A 183 5.66 15.78 -2.59
CA GLY A 183 4.86 15.57 -1.40
C GLY A 183 3.51 16.25 -1.55
N LEU A 184 2.43 15.54 -1.26
CA LEU A 184 1.07 16.09 -1.19
C LEU A 184 0.68 16.15 0.28
N LEU A 185 0.15 17.28 0.73
CA LEU A 185 -0.40 17.47 2.06
C LEU A 185 -1.83 17.99 1.94
N SER A 186 -2.77 17.34 2.64
CA SER A 186 -4.15 17.80 2.76
C SER A 186 -4.55 17.85 4.22
N TYR A 187 -5.20 18.92 4.65
CA TYR A 187 -5.62 19.11 6.03
C TYR A 187 -6.78 20.10 6.13
N ARG A 188 -7.38 20.17 7.32
CA ARG A 188 -8.35 21.22 7.65
C ARG A 188 -7.65 22.30 8.46
N ALA A 189 -7.68 23.53 7.98
CA ALA A 189 -7.22 24.70 8.74
C ALA A 189 -8.41 25.30 9.50
N ARG A 190 -8.21 25.60 10.79
CA ARG A 190 -9.02 26.59 11.52
C ARG A 190 -8.14 27.79 11.82
N PHE A 191 -8.60 28.99 11.50
CA PHE A 191 -7.78 30.18 11.66
C PHE A 191 -8.61 31.42 11.96
N THR A 192 -7.98 32.44 12.52
CA THR A 192 -8.60 33.76 12.72
C THR A 192 -7.80 34.81 11.97
N ARG A 193 -8.47 35.83 11.46
CA ARG A 193 -7.82 37.04 10.92
C ARG A 193 -7.92 38.17 11.93
N PRO A 194 -7.02 39.18 11.91
CA PRO A 194 -7.11 40.32 12.81
C PRO A 194 -8.50 40.98 12.79
N GLY A 195 -9.19 40.97 13.93
CA GLY A 195 -10.52 41.59 14.07
C GLY A 195 -11.68 40.83 13.40
N ARG A 196 -11.50 39.59 12.96
CA ARG A 196 -12.53 38.75 12.33
C ARG A 196 -12.83 37.50 13.19
N PRO A 197 -14.02 36.89 13.04
CA PRO A 197 -14.33 35.61 13.67
C PRO A 197 -13.44 34.47 13.15
N GLU A 198 -13.46 33.32 13.83
CA GLU A 198 -12.79 32.10 13.36
C GLU A 198 -13.43 31.61 12.04
N GLU A 199 -12.56 31.22 11.11
CA GLU A 199 -12.88 30.68 9.80
C GLU A 199 -12.25 29.28 9.67
N ALA A 200 -12.76 28.49 8.72
CA ALA A 200 -12.21 27.16 8.44
C ALA A 200 -12.18 26.89 6.93
N MET A 201 -11.15 26.17 6.50
CA MET A 201 -11.00 25.73 5.11
C MET A 201 -10.28 24.40 5.02
N TRP A 202 -10.51 23.69 3.92
CA TRP A 202 -9.69 22.56 3.50
C TRP A 202 -8.56 23.08 2.63
N VAL A 203 -7.34 22.70 2.98
CA VAL A 203 -6.14 23.04 2.22
C VAL A 203 -5.58 21.78 1.60
N THR A 204 -5.18 21.87 0.34
CA THR A 204 -4.35 20.85 -0.33
C THR A 204 -3.16 21.53 -0.96
N SER A 205 -1.96 21.12 -0.57
CA SER A 205 -0.70 21.65 -1.03
C SER A 205 0.18 20.57 -1.66
N LEU A 206 0.89 20.94 -2.73
CA LEU A 206 1.91 20.11 -3.39
C LEU A 206 3.28 20.72 -3.13
N TRP A 207 4.24 19.87 -2.81
CA TRP A 207 5.56 20.25 -2.36
C TRP A 207 6.64 19.54 -3.18
N ARG A 208 7.78 20.20 -3.36
CA ARG A 208 8.98 19.65 -3.99
C ARG A 208 10.10 19.53 -2.98
N ARG A 209 10.69 18.35 -2.88
CA ARG A 209 11.88 18.10 -2.08
C ARG A 209 13.08 18.78 -2.72
N THR A 210 13.84 19.51 -1.91
CA THR A 210 15.12 20.13 -2.25
C THR A 210 16.18 19.62 -1.27
N PRO A 211 17.48 19.89 -1.51
CA PRO A 211 18.52 19.59 -0.53
C PRO A 211 18.31 20.27 0.83
N ASP A 212 17.64 21.43 0.84
CA ASP A 212 17.45 22.29 2.01
C ASP A 212 16.08 22.09 2.68
N GLY A 213 15.19 21.23 2.14
CA GLY A 213 13.89 20.94 2.73
C GLY A 213 12.78 20.75 1.68
N TRP A 214 11.59 21.29 1.97
CA TRP A 214 10.44 21.24 1.09
C TRP A 214 10.04 22.65 0.66
N LEU A 215 9.78 22.84 -0.63
CA LEU A 215 9.22 24.08 -1.18
C LEU A 215 7.81 23.84 -1.70
N ASN A 216 6.88 24.73 -1.37
CA ASN A 216 5.50 24.65 -1.80
C ASN A 216 5.42 25.05 -3.29
N LEU A 217 4.91 24.14 -4.13
CA LEU A 217 4.69 24.34 -5.57
C LEU A 217 3.28 24.81 -5.88
N PHE A 218 2.31 24.39 -5.08
CA PHE A 218 0.91 24.64 -5.35
C PHE A 218 0.13 24.58 -4.04
N SER A 219 -0.79 25.51 -3.84
CA SER A 219 -1.73 25.48 -2.74
C SER A 219 -3.14 25.76 -3.23
N GLN A 220 -4.10 24.98 -2.75
CA GLN A 220 -5.51 25.19 -3.00
C GLN A 220 -6.27 25.29 -1.69
N ASP A 221 -7.08 26.33 -1.57
CA ASP A 221 -7.95 26.55 -0.41
C ASP A 221 -9.41 26.40 -0.82
N THR A 222 -10.14 25.56 -0.10
CA THR A 222 -11.58 25.34 -0.30
C THR A 222 -12.32 25.64 1.01
N PRO A 223 -13.23 26.63 1.05
CA PRO A 223 -13.97 26.96 2.26
C PRO A 223 -14.66 25.74 2.87
N ALA A 224 -14.54 25.56 4.19
CA ALA A 224 -15.29 24.52 4.88
C ALA A 224 -16.74 25.01 5.09
N ALA A 225 -17.71 24.22 4.63
CA ALA A 225 -19.14 24.49 4.81
C ALA A 225 -19.57 24.39 6.28
#